data_AF-U2B420-F1
#
_entry.id   AF-U2B420-F1
#
_cell.length_a   1.000
_cell.length_b   1.000
_cell.length_c   1.000
_cell.angle_alpha   90.00
_cell.angle_beta   90.00
_cell.angle_gamma   90.00
#
_symmetry.space_group_name_H-M   'P 1'
#
loop_
_entity.id
_entity.type
_entity.pdbx_description
1 polymer ?
#
loop_
_entity_poly.entity_id
_entity_poly.type
_entity_poly.pdbx_seq_one_letter_code
_entity_poly.pdbx_strand_id
1 'polypeptide(L)'
;MPPRILLLTALAMLAFAGNSLLCRLALRETAIDAASFTAIRLVSGALTLWLLLRLRTARQPMAGNWPGALALFAYAAAFSFAYLQLDTGVGALLLFGAVQLSMLLWGLWRGERLGLAASLGTALA
;
A
#
# COMPACT_ATOMS: atom_id res chain seq x y z
N MET A 1 2.29 -1.99 26.25
CA MET A 1 2.79 -2.48 24.93
C MET A 1 4.30 -2.49 24.96
N PRO A 2 4.98 -3.52 24.44
CA PRO A 2 6.44 -3.57 24.48
C PRO A 2 7.06 -2.43 23.63
N PRO A 3 8.15 -1.79 24.09
CA PRO A 3 8.75 -0.62 23.43
C PRO A 3 9.21 -0.90 21.99
N ARG A 4 9.56 -2.15 21.70
CA ARG A 4 9.89 -2.62 20.34
C ARG A 4 8.75 -2.43 19.36
N ILE A 5 7.51 -2.67 19.77
CA ILE A 5 6.34 -2.49 18.90
C ILE A 5 6.13 -1.00 18.63
N LEU A 6 6.19 -0.16 19.65
CA LEU A 6 6.07 1.29 19.51
C LEU A 6 7.11 1.86 18.53
N LEU A 7 8.37 1.46 18.64
CA LEU A 7 9.43 1.92 17.74
C LEU A 7 9.18 1.48 16.28
N LEU A 8 8.82 0.20 16.08
CA LEU A 8 8.54 -0.33 14.75
C LEU A 8 7.29 0.33 14.13
N THR A 9 6.26 0.59 14.93
CA THR A 9 5.06 1.30 14.48
C THR A 9 5.38 2.74 14.11
N ALA A 10 6.15 3.47 14.94
CA ALA A 10 6.55 4.84 14.64
C ALA A 10 7.38 4.92 13.35
N LEU A 11 8.33 4.00 13.18
CA LEU A 11 9.14 3.92 11.96
C LEU A 11 8.30 3.58 10.72
N ALA A 12 7.34 2.66 10.84
CA ALA A 12 6.42 2.33 9.76
C ALA A 12 5.52 3.53 9.37
N MET A 13 5.00 4.27 10.36
CA MET A 13 4.18 5.46 10.13
C MET A 13 4.99 6.60 9.50
N LEU A 14 6.22 6.82 9.94
CA LEU A 14 7.15 7.79 9.32
C LEU A 14 7.45 7.43 7.87
N ALA A 15 7.77 6.16 7.59
CA ALA A 15 8.01 5.68 6.24
C ALA A 15 6.77 5.84 5.35
N PHE A 16 5.58 5.57 5.89
CA PHE A 16 4.32 5.72 5.17
C PHE A 16 4.01 7.19 4.83
N ALA A 17 4.16 8.10 5.81
CA ALA A 17 3.96 9.54 5.61
C ALA A 17 5.00 10.12 4.65
N GLY A 18 6.29 9.82 4.87
CA GLY A 18 7.39 10.29 4.02
C GLY A 18 7.26 9.82 2.58
N ASN A 19 6.82 8.57 2.37
CA ASN A 19 6.57 8.05 1.04
C ASN A 19 5.49 8.86 0.28
N SER A 20 4.41 9.28 0.93
CA SER A 20 3.38 10.12 0.29
C SER A 20 3.92 11.49 -0.10
N LEU A 21 4.75 12.10 0.75
CA LEU A 21 5.39 13.39 0.47
C LEU A 21 6.37 13.29 -0.70
N LEU A 22 7.24 12.27 -0.70
CA LEU A 22 8.22 12.05 -1.77
C LEU A 22 7.56 11.77 -3.12
N CYS A 23 6.49 10.97 -3.17
CA CYS A 23 5.70 10.76 -4.39
C CYS A 23 5.16 12.09 -4.94
N ARG A 24 4.68 12.95 -4.05
CA ARG A 24 4.08 14.23 -4.42
C ARG A 24 5.12 15.20 -4.97
N LEU A 25 6.28 15.29 -4.33
CA LEU A 25 7.40 16.11 -4.81
C LEU A 25 7.88 15.61 -6.18
N ALA A 26 8.02 14.30 -6.36
CA ALA A 26 8.39 13.72 -7.65
C ALA A 26 7.38 14.08 -8.75
N LEU A 27 6.07 13.94 -8.50
CA LEU A 27 5.05 14.19 -9.53
C LEU A 27 4.72 15.67 -9.75
N ARG A 28 4.96 16.56 -8.78
CA ARG A 28 4.68 18.01 -8.92
C ARG A 28 5.89 18.83 -9.36
N GLU A 29 7.08 18.48 -8.90
CA GLU A 29 8.28 19.29 -9.14
C GLU A 29 9.21 18.73 -10.22
N THR A 30 8.95 17.50 -10.70
CA THR A 30 9.72 16.90 -11.79
C THR A 30 8.82 16.60 -12.99
N ALA A 31 9.40 16.58 -14.19
CA ALA A 31 8.69 16.28 -15.44
C ALA A 31 8.41 14.77 -15.63
N ILE A 32 8.44 13.97 -14.56
CA ILE A 32 8.23 12.52 -14.65
C ILE A 32 6.75 12.23 -14.86
N ASP A 33 6.44 11.40 -15.86
CA ASP A 33 5.08 10.93 -16.08
C ASP A 33 4.70 9.88 -15.03
N ALA A 34 3.40 9.77 -14.74
CA ALA A 34 2.87 8.86 -13.72
C ALA A 34 3.24 7.39 -13.99
N ALA A 35 3.30 6.98 -15.27
CA ALA A 35 3.61 5.60 -15.65
C ALA A 35 5.08 5.27 -15.33
N SER A 36 6.02 6.14 -15.70
CA SER A 36 7.44 6.01 -15.36
C SER A 36 7.65 6.00 -13.84
N PHE A 37 6.96 6.88 -13.10
CA PHE A 37 7.03 6.91 -11.64
C PHE A 37 6.58 5.58 -11.01
N THR A 38 5.43 5.05 -11.44
CA THR A 38 4.90 3.77 -10.95
C THR A 38 5.80 2.60 -11.35
N ALA A 39 6.34 2.60 -12.57
CA ALA A 39 7.24 1.55 -13.05
C ALA A 39 8.54 1.49 -12.21
N ILE A 40 9.19 2.63 -11.98
CA ILE A 40 10.41 2.71 -11.16
C ILE A 40 10.11 2.21 -9.75
N ARG A 41 8.97 2.60 -9.17
CA ARG A 41 8.55 2.16 -7.84
C ARG A 41 8.33 0.64 -7.78
N LEU A 42 7.67 0.07 -8.79
CA LEU A 42 7.41 -1.37 -8.86
C LEU A 42 8.72 -2.16 -9.01
N VAL A 43 9.62 -1.71 -9.89
CA VAL A 43 10.93 -2.33 -10.12
C VAL A 43 11.80 -2.23 -8.87
N SER A 44 11.84 -1.07 -8.22
CA SER A 44 12.57 -0.90 -6.95
C SER A 44 12.02 -1.82 -5.86
N GLY A 45 10.70 -1.96 -5.75
CA GLY A 45 10.06 -2.88 -4.81
C GLY A 45 10.41 -4.34 -5.10
N ALA A 46 10.36 -4.75 -6.37
CA ALA A 46 10.74 -6.09 -6.80
C ALA A 46 12.22 -6.40 -6.53
N LEU A 47 13.13 -5.45 -6.80
CA LEU A 47 14.56 -5.57 -6.50
C LEU A 47 14.82 -5.67 -5.01
N THR A 48 14.14 -4.84 -4.21
CA THR A 48 14.26 -4.88 -2.74
C THR A 48 13.78 -6.22 -2.19
N LEU A 49 12.63 -6.72 -2.65
CA LEU A 49 12.12 -8.02 -2.25
C LEU A 49 13.08 -9.15 -2.67
N TRP A 50 13.60 -9.11 -3.89
CA TRP A 50 14.58 -10.07 -4.39
C TRP A 50 15.85 -10.09 -3.53
N LEU A 51 16.36 -8.92 -3.14
CA LEU A 51 17.51 -8.80 -2.25
C LEU A 51 17.20 -9.37 -0.87
N LEU A 52 16.05 -9.02 -0.28
CA LEU A 52 15.63 -9.55 1.02
C LEU A 52 15.47 -11.07 1.00
N LEU A 53 14.94 -11.64 -0.09
CA LEU A 53 14.82 -13.10 -0.26
C LEU A 53 16.20 -13.76 -0.39
N ARG A 54 17.15 -13.14 -1.08
CA ARG A 54 18.54 -13.65 -1.19
C ARG A 54 19.31 -13.58 0.13
N LEU A 55 19.07 -12.55 0.93
CA LEU A 55 19.69 -12.37 2.25
C LEU A 55 19.06 -13.27 3.32
N ARG A 56 17.90 -13.89 3.03
CA ARG A 56 17.23 -14.79 3.97
C ARG A 56 17.87 -16.17 3.92
N THR A 57 18.45 -16.60 5.03
CA THR A 57 19.13 -17.91 5.17
C THR A 57 18.20 -19.11 4.98
N ALA A 58 16.88 -18.94 5.16
CA ALA A 58 15.90 -20.01 5.00
C ALA A 58 15.50 -20.18 3.52
N ARG A 59 15.87 -21.32 2.93
CA ARG A 59 15.40 -21.79 1.61
C ARG A 59 13.91 -22.16 1.66
N GLN A 60 13.04 -21.16 1.77
CA GLN A 60 11.62 -21.32 1.48
C GLN A 60 11.46 -21.40 -0.06
N PRO A 61 10.69 -22.35 -0.61
CA PRO A 61 10.43 -22.39 -2.04
C PRO A 61 9.77 -21.07 -2.45
N MET A 62 10.30 -20.47 -3.51
CA MET A 62 9.80 -19.22 -4.07
C MET A 62 8.44 -19.51 -4.75
N ALA A 63 7.37 -19.63 -3.95
CA ALA A 63 6.02 -19.79 -4.44
C ALA A 63 5.54 -18.43 -4.97
N GLY A 64 5.70 -18.19 -6.26
CA GLY A 64 5.19 -17.00 -6.93
C GLY A 64 3.66 -17.02 -6.92
N ASN A 65 3.03 -16.09 -6.19
CA ASN A 65 1.59 -15.91 -6.22
C ASN A 65 1.19 -15.03 -7.42
N TRP A 66 1.17 -15.61 -8.62
CA TRP A 66 0.77 -14.95 -9.87
C TRP A 66 -0.55 -14.17 -9.79
N PRO A 67 -1.64 -14.70 -9.18
CA PRO A 67 -2.85 -13.91 -9.00
C PRO A 67 -2.64 -12.67 -8.12
N GLY A 68 -1.83 -12.78 -7.07
CA GLY A 68 -1.47 -11.63 -6.22
C GLY A 68 -0.60 -10.60 -6.95
N ALA A 69 0.33 -11.05 -7.79
CA ALA A 69 1.15 -10.18 -8.62
C ALA A 69 0.32 -9.44 -9.69
N LEU A 70 -0.63 -10.15 -10.34
CA LEU A 70 -1.55 -9.54 -11.29
C LEU A 70 -2.47 -8.53 -10.61
N ALA A 71 -3.02 -8.86 -9.42
CA ALA A 71 -3.83 -7.94 -8.64
C ALA A 71 -3.03 -6.69 -8.23
N LEU A 72 -1.78 -6.85 -7.81
CA LEU A 72 -0.89 -5.74 -7.47
C LEU A 72 -0.57 -4.86 -8.68
N PHE A 73 -0.33 -5.47 -9.84
CA PHE A 73 -0.09 -4.74 -11.09
C PHE A 73 -1.34 -3.99 -11.55
N ALA A 74 -2.50 -4.63 -11.57
CA ALA A 74 -3.76 -4.01 -11.93
C ALA A 74 -4.11 -2.84 -10.99
N TYR A 75 -3.90 -3.02 -9.68
CA TYR A 75 -4.03 -1.94 -8.70
C TYR A 75 -3.08 -0.79 -9.01
N ALA A 76 -1.79 -1.06 -9.23
CA ALA A 76 -0.78 -0.03 -9.48
C ALA A 76 -1.07 0.74 -10.79
N ALA A 77 -1.50 0.05 -11.84
CA ALA A 77 -1.89 0.67 -13.10
C ALA A 77 -3.11 1.58 -12.93
N ALA A 78 -4.19 1.05 -12.33
CA ALA A 78 -5.41 1.84 -12.08
C ALA A 78 -5.14 3.06 -11.19
N PHE A 79 -4.30 2.89 -10.17
CA PHE A 79 -3.90 3.97 -9.25
C PHE A 79 -3.06 5.04 -9.95
N SER A 80 -2.14 4.64 -10.84
CA SER A 80 -1.30 5.57 -11.60
C SER A 80 -2.13 6.46 -12.55
N PHE A 81 -3.12 5.88 -13.25
CA PHE A 81 -4.04 6.64 -14.10
C PHE A 81 -4.99 7.54 -13.29
N ALA A 82 -5.48 7.06 -12.13
CA ALA A 82 -6.33 7.87 -11.25
C ALA A 82 -5.61 9.14 -10.74
N TYR A 83 -4.29 9.09 -10.56
CA TYR A 83 -3.49 10.25 -10.13
C TYR A 83 -3.46 11.41 -11.13
N LEU A 84 -3.76 11.17 -12.41
CA LEU A 84 -3.83 12.22 -13.43
C LEU A 84 -5.13 13.04 -13.35
N GLN A 85 -6.20 12.47 -12.80
CA GLN A 85 -7.52 13.10 -12.79
C GLN A 85 -8.02 13.45 -11.38
N LEU A 86 -7.45 12.84 -10.34
CA LEU A 86 -7.98 12.93 -8.99
C LEU A 86 -7.16 13.88 -8.12
N ASP A 87 -7.85 14.85 -7.52
CA ASP A 87 -7.22 15.78 -6.60
C ASP A 87 -6.71 15.05 -5.35
N THR A 88 -5.54 15.45 -4.87
CA THR A 88 -4.75 14.64 -3.92
C THR A 88 -5.42 14.40 -2.56
N GLY A 89 -6.37 15.25 -2.16
CA GLY A 89 -7.20 15.04 -0.97
C GLY A 89 -8.27 13.97 -1.17
N VAL A 90 -8.93 13.99 -2.34
CA VAL A 90 -9.97 13.01 -2.71
C VAL A 90 -9.35 11.64 -2.90
N GLY A 91 -8.17 11.55 -3.55
CA GLY A 91 -7.47 10.28 -3.73
C GLY A 91 -7.03 9.62 -2.43
N ALA A 92 -6.64 10.39 -1.42
CA ALA A 92 -6.30 9.86 -0.11
C ALA A 92 -7.54 9.30 0.61
N LEU A 93 -8.63 10.07 0.67
CA LEU A 93 -9.90 9.65 1.28
C LEU A 93 -10.46 8.39 0.59
N LEU A 94 -10.44 8.37 -0.74
CA LEU A 94 -10.96 7.25 -1.53
C LEU A 94 -10.09 6.00 -1.35
N LEU A 95 -8.76 6.14 -1.25
CA LEU A 95 -7.87 5.01 -0.98
C LEU A 95 -8.04 4.47 0.44
N PHE A 96 -8.07 5.34 1.46
CA PHE A 96 -8.27 4.90 2.84
C PHE A 96 -9.63 4.25 3.01
N GLY A 97 -10.70 4.87 2.51
CA GLY A 97 -12.04 4.30 2.51
C GLY A 97 -12.11 2.97 1.76
N ALA A 98 -11.53 2.86 0.56
CA ALA A 98 -11.52 1.62 -0.20
C ALA A 98 -10.76 0.48 0.53
N VAL A 99 -9.61 0.77 1.13
CA VAL A 99 -8.84 -0.21 1.92
C VAL A 99 -9.62 -0.66 3.16
N GLN A 100 -10.24 0.28 3.88
CA GLN A 100 -11.05 -0.04 5.06
C GLN A 100 -12.27 -0.89 4.71
N LEU A 101 -12.96 -0.53 3.62
CA LEU A 101 -14.17 -1.20 3.17
C LEU A 101 -13.86 -2.60 2.62
N SER A 102 -12.73 -2.78 1.92
CA SER A 102 -12.28 -4.10 1.47
C SER A 102 -11.82 -5.01 2.61
N MET A 103 -11.11 -4.46 3.62
CA MET A 103 -10.81 -5.21 4.84
C MET A 103 -12.08 -5.64 5.58
N LEU A 104 -13.08 -4.75 5.69
CA LEU A 104 -14.36 -5.04 6.33
C LEU A 104 -15.15 -6.13 5.60
N LEU A 105 -15.29 -5.99 4.26
CA LEU A 105 -15.98 -6.96 3.42
C LEU A 105 -15.31 -8.33 3.46
N TRP A 106 -13.98 -8.37 3.44
CA TRP A 106 -13.24 -9.63 3.53
C TRP A 106 -13.39 -10.30 4.91
N GLY A 107 -13.36 -9.52 6.00
CA GLY A 107 -13.63 -10.01 7.35
C GLY A 107 -15.03 -10.59 7.49
N LEU A 108 -16.05 -9.89 6.96
CA LEU A 108 -17.42 -10.38 6.89
C LEU A 108 -17.53 -11.70 6.11
N TRP A 109 -16.84 -11.79 4.97
CA TRP A 109 -16.87 -12.99 4.13
C TRP A 109 -16.18 -14.19 4.78
N ARG A 110 -15.21 -13.96 5.67
CA ARG A 110 -14.59 -14.98 6.53
C ARG A 110 -15.38 -15.29 7.82
N GLY A 111 -16.49 -14.62 8.06
CA GLY A 111 -17.33 -14.82 9.24
C GLY A 111 -16.82 -14.12 10.51
N GLU A 112 -15.92 -13.14 10.39
CA GLU A 112 -15.50 -12.32 11.53
C GLU A 112 -16.69 -11.48 12.02
N ARG A 113 -16.91 -11.51 13.34
CA ARG A 113 -17.92 -10.68 13.98
C ARG A 113 -17.43 -9.24 14.00
N LEU A 114 -18.09 -8.38 13.24
CA LEU A 114 -17.86 -6.94 13.26
C LEU A 114 -18.08 -6.39 14.67
N GLY A 115 -17.00 -6.10 15.38
CA GLY A 115 -17.08 -5.37 16.65
C GLY A 115 -17.56 -3.94 16.38
N LEU A 116 -18.41 -3.40 17.26
CA LEU A 116 -18.96 -2.04 17.17
C LEU A 116 -17.89 -0.95 16.95
N ALA A 117 -16.68 -1.15 17.48
CA ALA A 117 -15.54 -0.26 17.28
C ALA A 117 -15.02 -0.25 15.83
N ALA A 118 -15.08 -1.38 15.11
CA ALA A 118 -14.68 -1.45 13.71
C ALA A 118 -15.68 -0.72 12.82
N SER A 119 -16.99 -0.90 13.05
CA SER A 119 -18.05 -0.19 12.33
C SER A 119 -18.07 1.31 12.59
N LEU A 120 -17.79 1.74 13.83
CA LEU A 120 -17.64 3.16 14.14
C LEU A 120 -16.40 3.76 13.47
N GLY A 121 -15.30 2.99 13.40
CA GLY A 121 -14.09 3.38 12.68
C GLY A 121 -14.32 3.57 11.17
N THR A 122 -15.14 2.73 10.52
CA THR A 122 -15.51 2.91 9.09
C THR A 122 -16.48 4.07 8.87
N ALA A 123 -17.33 4.40 9.83
CA ALA A 123 -18.27 5.51 9.69
C ALA A 123 -17.60 6.90 9.87
N LEU A 124 -16.45 6.94 10.54
CA LEU A 124 -15.70 8.16 10.85
C LEU A 124 -14.57 8.45 9.83
N ALA A 125 -14.18 7.45 9.04
CA ALA A 125 -13.17 7.54 7.98
C ALA A 125 -13.80 7.95 6.64
#